data_AF-K2FMX6-F1
#
_entry.id   AF-K2FMX6-F1
#
_cell.length_a   1.000
_cell.length_b   1.000
_cell.length_c   1.000
_cell.angle_alpha   90.00
_cell.angle_beta   90.00
_cell.angle_gamma   90.00
#
_symmetry.space_group_name_H-M   'P 1'
#
loop_
_entity.id
_entity.type
_entity.pdbx_description
1 polymer ?
#
loop_
_entity_poly.entity_id
_entity_poly.type
_entity_poly.pdbx_seq_one_letter_code
_entity_poly.pdbx_strand_id
1 'polypeptide(L)' 'MPRIKVLPHAQICPEGAEFEVEQNANLCESLLKNGIKIEHACDMSAACTTCHV' A
#
# COMPACT_ATOMS: atom_id res chain seq x y z
N MET A 1 -0.21 12.13 13.04
CA MET A 1 -0.47 11.26 11.88
C MET A 1 0.87 10.75 11.36
N PRO A 2 1.10 9.42 11.32
CA PRO A 2 2.26 8.87 10.62
C PRO A 2 2.17 9.17 9.12
N ARG A 3 3.35 9.30 8.50
CA ARG A 3 3.50 9.54 7.06
C ARG A 3 4.03 8.29 6.40
N ILE A 4 3.37 7.85 5.32
CA ILE A 4 3.82 6.73 4.49
C ILE A 4 4.47 7.31 3.24
N LYS A 5 5.68 6.86 2.94
CA LYS A 5 6.39 7.16 1.70
C LYS A 5 6.52 5.89 0.88
N VAL A 6 5.89 5.86 -0.28
CA VAL A 6 6.03 4.81 -1.28
C VAL A 6 7.17 5.21 -2.22
N LEU A 7 8.20 4.38 -2.30
CA LEU A 7 9.30 4.62 -3.22
C LEU A 7 8.87 4.38 -4.67
N PRO A 8 9.51 5.04 -5.65
CA PRO A 8 9.28 4.78 -7.07
C PRO A 8 9.31 3.29 -7.41
N HIS A 9 8.23 2.81 -8.03
CA HIS A 9 8.08 1.45 -8.50
C HIS A 9 7.52 1.46 -9.93
N ALA A 10 8.30 0.94 -10.89
CA ALA A 10 8.07 1.10 -12.33
C ALA A 10 6.66 0.75 -12.84
N GLN A 11 5.97 -0.22 -12.22
CA GLN A 11 4.64 -0.67 -12.66
C GLN A 11 3.47 -0.10 -11.86
N ILE A 12 3.61 -0.01 -10.54
CA ILE A 12 2.51 0.25 -9.60
C ILE A 12 2.50 1.73 -9.16
N CYS A 13 3.68 2.35 -9.04
CA CYS A 13 3.83 3.71 -8.54
C CYS A 13 5.10 4.37 -9.12
N PRO A 14 5.15 4.69 -10.43
CA PRO A 14 6.39 5.09 -11.11
C PRO A 14 7.07 6.30 -10.49
N GLU A 15 6.28 7.29 -10.05
CA GLU A 15 6.78 8.54 -9.46
C GLU A 15 6.96 8.46 -7.93
N GLY A 16 6.64 7.32 -7.31
CA GLY A 16 6.46 7.22 -5.87
C GLY A 16 5.23 7.99 -5.38
N ALA A 17 5.00 7.97 -4.07
CA ALA A 17 3.91 8.70 -3.45
C ALA A 17 4.22 9.00 -1.98
N GLU A 18 3.57 10.01 -1.43
CA GLU A 18 3.67 10.32 -0.01
C GLU A 18 2.34 10.85 0.53
N PHE A 19 1.84 10.26 1.61
CA PHE A 19 0.55 10.60 2.18
C PHE A 19 0.52 10.34 3.69
N GLU A 20 -0.40 11.02 4.38
CA GLU A 20 -0.65 10.83 5.81
C GLU A 20 -1.74 9.78 6.04
N VAL A 21 -1.63 9.04 7.14
CA VAL A 21 -2.65 8.08 7.58
C VAL A 21 -2.90 8.22 9.07
N GLU A 22 -4.04 7.68 9.51
CA GLU A 22 -4.35 7.53 10.92
C GLU A 22 -3.40 6.53 11.60
N GLN A 23 -3.13 6.74 12.88
CA GLN A 23 -2.35 5.77 13.66
C GLN A 23 -3.11 4.42 13.72
N ASN A 24 -2.38 3.32 13.57
CA ASN A 24 -2.92 1.95 13.48
C ASN A 24 -3.77 1.67 12.23
N ALA A 25 -3.76 2.53 11.21
CA ALA A 25 -4.37 2.23 9.92
C ALA A 25 -3.75 0.98 9.29
N ASN A 26 -4.58 0.19 8.58
CA ASN A 26 -4.10 -0.95 7.81
C ASN A 26 -3.28 -0.46 6.60
N LEU A 27 -2.03 -0.93 6.48
CA LEU A 27 -1.12 -0.50 5.41
C LEU A 27 -1.65 -0.87 4.01
N CYS A 28 -2.14 -2.10 3.84
CA CYS A 28 -2.62 -2.59 2.55
C CYS A 28 -3.81 -1.76 2.05
N GLU A 29 -4.82 -1.54 2.90
CA GLU A 29 -5.94 -0.66 2.56
C GLU A 29 -5.51 0.78 2.28
N SER A 30 -4.57 1.30 3.06
CA SER A 30 -4.10 2.68 2.91
C SER A 30 -3.43 2.90 1.57
N LEU A 31 -2.64 1.94 1.09
CA LEU A 31 -2.04 1.96 -0.24
C LEU A 31 -3.12 1.97 -1.33
N LEU A 32 -4.12 1.08 -1.24
CA LEU A 32 -5.21 1.01 -2.21
C LEU A 32 -6.06 2.29 -2.25
N LYS A 33 -6.40 2.86 -1.09
CA LYS A 33 -7.16 4.13 -0.97
C LYS A 33 -6.42 5.31 -1.61
N ASN A 34 -5.09 5.27 -1.63
CA ASN A 34 -4.24 6.28 -2.26
C ASN A 34 -3.84 5.92 -3.71
N GLY A 35 -4.53 4.96 -4.34
CA GLY A 35 -4.33 4.62 -5.75
C GLY A 35 -3.13 3.71 -6.03
N ILE A 36 -2.43 3.22 -5.00
CA ILE A 36 -1.30 2.30 -5.12
C ILE A 36 -1.84 0.87 -5.14
N LYS A 37 -2.14 0.38 -6.35
CA LYS A 37 -2.82 -0.90 -6.58
C LYS A 37 -1.89 -2.11 -6.40
N ILE A 38 -1.46 -2.38 -5.17
CA ILE A 38 -0.75 -3.62 -4.83
C ILE A 38 -1.68 -4.83 -4.97
N GLU A 39 -1.12 -5.98 -5.35
CA GLU A 39 -1.90 -7.21 -5.46
C GLU A 39 -2.24 -7.76 -4.06
N HIS A 40 -3.44 -8.33 -3.90
CA HIS A 40 -3.92 -8.83 -2.62
C HIS A 40 -4.85 -10.03 -2.85
N ALA A 41 -4.28 -11.10 -3.43
CA ALA A 41 -5.03 -12.23 -3.96
C ALA A 41 -5.88 -12.99 -2.93
N CYS A 42 -5.51 -12.90 -1.64
CA CYS A 42 -6.29 -13.48 -0.54
C CYS A 42 -7.29 -12.51 0.11
N ASP A 43 -7.58 -11.37 -0.52
CA ASP A 43 -8.46 -10.32 0.03
C ASP A 43 -8.04 -9.89 1.45
N MET A 44 -6.73 -9.70 1.66
CA MET A 44 -6.12 -9.33 2.94
C MET A 44 -6.35 -10.35 4.09
N SER A 45 -6.64 -11.61 3.76
CA SER A 45 -6.91 -12.69 4.73
C SER A 45 -5.67 -13.47 5.21
N ALA A 46 -4.47 -12.89 5.07
CA ALA A 46 -3.19 -13.51 5.48
C ALA A 46 -2.92 -14.92 4.91
N ALA A 47 -3.39 -15.20 3.68
CA ALA A 47 -3.26 -16.51 3.02
C ALA A 47 -2.47 -16.48 1.70
N CYS A 48 -1.88 -15.36 1.34
CA CYS A 48 -1.03 -15.21 0.16
C CYS A 48 0.22 -14.36 0.47
N THR A 49 1.05 -14.13 -0.54
CA THR A 49 2.25 -13.28 -0.45
C THR A 49 2.22 -12.09 -1.42
N THR A 50 1.14 -11.91 -2.17
CA THR A 50 1.11 -10.92 -3.27
C THR A 50 1.04 -9.46 -2.77
N CYS A 51 0.67 -9.25 -1.51
CA CYS A 51 0.66 -7.95 -0.85
C CYS A 51 1.95 -7.62 -0.06
N HIS A 52 3.02 -8.40 -0.24
CA HIS A 52 4.30 -8.14 0.40
C HIS A 52 4.86 -6.77 -0.02
N VAL A 53 5.28 -5.98 0.98
CA VAL A 53 5.82 -4.61 0.87
C VAL A 53 6.89 -4.38 1.92
#